data_AF-A0A0J9SUE7-F1
#
_entry.id   AF-A0A0J9SUE7-F1
#
_cell.length_a   1.000
_cell.length_b   1.000
_cell.length_c   1.000
_cell.angle_alpha   90.00
_cell.angle_beta   90.00
_cell.angle_gamma   90.00
#
_symmetry.space_group_name_H-M   'P 1'
#
loop_
_entity.id
_entity.type
_entity.pdbx_description
1 polymer ?
#
loop_
_entity_poly.entity_id
_entity_poly.type
_entity_poly.pdbx_seq_one_letter_code
_entity_poly.pdbx_strand_id
1 'polypeptide(L)'
;MKNNLYYRYSLGFLFCYAISRYQIIIIRYADVRVANENALLRNKLSKVNVDEGAKETLWKIWFNGRKKPIEKDVENVAYECSQKCESDWDEFMKSVEQKWMHFNPDMEKEYKCSVYPQALKWGVTKWIAWFHETALTCLKQDFKNWITKCGKEYHQTMRQKLNVWHKKYLDEWCKQDWKVREDRYFKNWIKMGLRGDPDYWVKLSQCNRWAARVKKEHKEWTDNLKAIENNCNDWVNWKKEKMEFYKQWLQAFTKQWITEEQWKTWTEERKQYILTKKPDTQKSATKKTATKKTTTKKTTTKKAAEKKTATKKAAAPK
;
A
#
# COMPACT_ATOMS: atom_id res chain seq x y z
N MET A 1 -9.36 104.71 19.44
CA MET A 1 -9.49 103.25 19.72
C MET A 1 -9.48 102.40 18.43
N LYS A 2 -8.41 102.44 17.60
CA LYS A 2 -8.31 101.59 16.39
C LYS A 2 -7.02 100.74 16.29
N ASN A 3 -6.05 100.92 17.19
CA ASN A 3 -4.75 100.20 17.14
C ASN A 3 -4.72 98.84 17.87
N ASN A 4 -5.81 98.43 18.54
CA ASN A 4 -5.83 97.21 19.35
C ASN A 4 -6.41 95.97 18.60
N LEU A 5 -7.03 96.17 17.42
CA LEU A 5 -7.48 95.06 16.58
C LEU A 5 -6.31 94.43 15.80
N TYR A 6 -5.41 95.23 15.22
CA TYR A 6 -4.31 94.74 14.38
C TYR A 6 -3.33 93.81 15.11
N TYR A 7 -3.05 94.07 16.39
CA TYR A 7 -2.19 93.22 17.23
C TYR A 7 -2.82 91.87 17.57
N ARG A 8 -4.15 91.82 17.74
CA ARG A 8 -4.87 90.56 18.03
C ARG A 8 -4.94 89.65 16.80
N TYR A 9 -5.08 90.20 15.60
CA TYR A 9 -5.02 89.43 14.35
C TYR A 9 -3.59 88.93 14.05
N SER A 10 -2.56 89.72 14.36
CA SER A 10 -1.16 89.32 14.17
C SER A 10 -0.72 88.20 15.11
N LEU A 11 -1.06 88.25 16.40
CA LEU A 11 -0.75 87.17 17.35
C LEU A 11 -1.52 85.87 17.03
N GLY A 12 -2.79 85.98 16.64
CA GLY A 12 -3.59 84.81 16.24
C GLY A 12 -3.01 84.11 15.00
N PHE A 13 -2.52 84.87 14.02
CA PHE A 13 -1.89 84.31 12.82
C PHE A 13 -0.56 83.61 13.14
N LEU A 14 0.27 84.22 14.00
CA LEU A 14 1.54 83.61 14.44
C LEU A 14 1.31 82.33 15.27
N PHE A 15 0.28 82.30 16.10
CA PHE A 15 -0.08 81.12 16.89
C PHE A 15 -0.60 79.96 16.01
N CYS A 16 -1.50 80.24 15.07
CA CYS A 16 -1.96 79.24 14.09
C CYS A 16 -0.82 78.73 13.20
N TYR A 17 0.10 79.61 12.80
CA TYR A 17 1.29 79.23 12.03
C TYR A 17 2.25 78.32 12.83
N ALA A 18 2.45 78.63 14.11
CA ALA A 18 3.27 77.80 15.01
C ALA A 18 2.67 76.41 15.23
N ILE A 19 1.35 76.31 15.44
CA ILE A 19 0.64 75.02 15.58
C ILE A 19 0.76 74.20 14.28
N SER A 20 0.54 74.83 13.12
CA SER A 20 0.66 74.16 11.82
C SER A 20 2.07 73.64 11.56
N ARG A 21 3.10 74.44 11.84
CA ARG A 21 4.51 74.03 11.76
C ARG A 21 4.82 72.86 12.70
N TYR A 22 4.32 72.89 13.94
CA TYR A 22 4.53 71.83 14.92
C TYR A 22 3.87 70.51 14.49
N GLN A 23 2.64 70.55 13.98
CA GLN A 23 1.94 69.40 13.41
C GLN A 23 2.69 68.80 12.22
N ILE A 24 3.20 69.63 11.30
CA ILE A 24 4.01 69.16 10.16
C ILE A 24 5.31 68.49 10.62
N ILE A 25 5.97 69.00 11.67
CA ILE A 25 7.17 68.38 12.23
C ILE A 25 6.85 67.02 12.85
N ILE A 26 5.75 66.90 13.59
CA ILE A 26 5.30 65.61 14.16
C ILE A 26 5.01 64.59 13.05
N ILE A 27 4.27 64.99 12.01
CA ILE A 27 3.96 64.11 10.87
C ILE A 27 5.24 63.66 10.16
N ARG A 28 6.16 64.59 9.85
CA ARG A 28 7.45 64.25 9.22
C ARG A 28 8.31 63.34 10.10
N TYR A 29 8.31 63.54 11.42
CA TYR A 29 9.04 62.69 12.35
C TYR A 29 8.41 61.28 12.42
N ALA A 30 7.09 61.18 12.39
CA ALA A 30 6.37 59.92 12.32
C ALA A 30 6.65 59.19 11.00
N ASP A 31 6.64 59.88 9.86
CA ASP A 31 6.92 59.30 8.54
C ASP A 31 8.37 58.79 8.42
N VAL A 32 9.35 59.56 8.91
CA VAL A 32 10.77 59.15 8.93
C VAL A 32 10.96 57.94 9.85
N ARG A 33 10.30 57.92 11.02
CA ARG A 33 10.34 56.78 11.94
C ARG A 33 9.76 55.52 11.30
N VAL A 34 8.59 55.61 10.67
CA VAL A 34 7.95 54.49 9.95
C VAL A 34 8.82 54.01 8.78
N ALA A 35 9.43 54.92 8.02
CA ALA A 35 10.33 54.57 6.92
C ALA A 35 11.57 53.82 7.41
N ASN A 36 12.14 54.24 8.55
CA ASN A 36 13.32 53.61 9.14
C ASN A 36 12.99 52.22 9.73
N GLU A 37 11.85 52.09 10.43
CA GLU A 37 11.34 50.79 10.92
C GLU A 37 11.10 49.82 9.75
N ASN A 38 10.52 50.28 8.63
CA ASN A 38 10.34 49.48 7.42
C ASN A 38 11.66 49.08 6.74
N ALA A 39 12.67 49.96 6.75
CA ALA A 39 14.00 49.63 6.23
C ALA A 39 14.69 48.54 7.07
N LEU A 40 14.58 48.64 8.40
CA LEU A 40 15.11 47.64 9.34
C LEU A 40 14.43 46.27 9.14
N LEU A 41 13.10 46.24 9.02
CA LEU A 41 12.34 45.02 8.73
C LEU A 41 12.77 44.37 7.42
N ARG A 42 12.98 45.16 6.36
CA ARG A 42 13.46 44.65 5.06
C ARG A 42 14.86 44.03 5.16
N ASN A 43 15.77 44.64 5.91
CA ASN A 43 17.11 44.07 6.16
C ASN A 43 17.03 42.78 6.98
N LYS A 44 16.18 42.72 8.02
CA LYS A 44 15.95 41.49 8.77
C LYS A 44 15.41 40.37 7.88
N LEU A 45 14.44 40.67 7.00
CA LEU A 45 13.86 39.71 6.06
C LEU A 45 14.87 39.23 4.99
N SER A 46 15.75 40.11 4.50
CA SER A 46 16.77 39.72 3.52
C SER A 46 17.79 38.74 4.11
N LYS A 47 18.20 38.94 5.38
CA LYS A 47 19.07 37.99 6.09
C LYS A 47 18.41 36.62 6.25
N VAL A 48 17.10 36.59 6.52
CA VAL A 48 16.34 35.33 6.55
C VAL A 48 16.37 34.62 5.19
N ASN A 49 16.26 35.34 4.07
CA ASN A 49 16.38 34.71 2.73
C ASN A 49 17.72 34.00 2.54
N VAL A 50 18.82 34.64 2.93
CA VAL A 50 20.18 34.08 2.77
C VAL A 50 20.34 32.81 3.60
N ASP A 51 19.87 32.82 4.84
CA ASP A 51 19.90 31.66 5.73
C ASP A 51 19.07 30.47 5.20
N GLU A 52 17.89 30.75 4.64
CA GLU A 52 17.03 29.75 4.00
C GLU A 52 17.70 29.10 2.78
N GLY A 53 18.37 29.89 1.93
CA GLY A 53 19.09 29.38 0.76
C GLY A 53 20.26 28.45 1.13
N ALA A 54 20.97 28.78 2.21
CA ALA A 54 22.05 27.93 2.73
C ALA A 54 21.50 26.57 3.22
N LYS A 55 20.38 26.57 3.94
CA LYS A 55 19.71 25.35 4.41
C LYS A 55 19.22 24.48 3.26
N GLU A 56 18.64 25.08 2.21
CA GLU A 56 18.24 24.34 1.00
C GLU A 56 19.45 23.71 0.30
N THR A 57 20.59 24.40 0.28
CA THR A 57 21.83 23.86 -0.29
C THR A 57 22.35 22.67 0.51
N LEU A 58 22.34 22.76 1.85
CA LEU A 58 22.70 21.66 2.73
C LEU A 58 21.80 20.44 2.52
N TRP A 59 20.49 20.65 2.34
CA TRP A 59 19.54 19.59 2.02
C TRP A 59 19.92 18.86 0.74
N LYS A 60 20.16 19.61 -0.35
CA LYS A 60 20.54 19.04 -1.65
C LYS A 60 21.83 18.23 -1.56
N ILE A 61 22.86 18.77 -0.90
CA ILE A 61 24.14 18.07 -0.70
C ILE A 61 23.92 16.77 0.08
N TRP A 62 23.22 16.85 1.22
CA TRP A 62 22.95 15.69 2.06
C TRP A 62 22.18 14.62 1.30
N PHE A 63 21.09 14.99 0.63
CA PHE A 63 20.23 14.08 -0.11
C PHE A 63 20.95 13.43 -1.29
N ASN A 64 21.66 14.21 -2.11
CA ASN A 64 22.43 13.70 -3.25
C ASN A 64 23.50 12.70 -2.82
N GLY A 65 24.07 12.87 -1.63
CA GLY A 65 25.02 11.92 -1.04
C GLY A 65 24.41 10.55 -0.69
N ARG A 66 23.09 10.46 -0.48
CA ARG A 66 22.40 9.18 -0.20
C ARG A 66 21.74 8.56 -1.42
N LYS A 67 21.51 9.32 -2.49
CA LYS A 67 20.76 8.84 -3.66
C LYS A 67 21.30 7.54 -4.25
N LYS A 68 22.60 7.50 -4.57
CA LYS A 68 23.27 6.30 -5.13
C LYS A 68 23.23 5.09 -4.19
N PRO A 69 23.56 5.22 -2.89
CA PRO A 69 23.36 4.13 -1.93
C PRO A 69 21.93 3.58 -1.86
N ILE A 70 20.92 4.46 -1.90
CA ILE A 70 19.51 4.05 -1.89
C ILE A 70 19.17 3.27 -3.17
N GLU A 71 19.57 3.79 -4.34
CA GLU A 71 19.36 3.15 -5.64
C GLU A 71 19.95 1.74 -5.64
N LYS A 72 21.22 1.59 -5.23
CA LYS A 72 21.89 0.30 -5.14
C LYS A 72 21.18 -0.68 -4.19
N ASP A 73 20.73 -0.22 -3.03
CA ASP A 73 20.00 -1.08 -2.09
C ASP A 73 18.64 -1.54 -2.63
N VAL A 74 17.94 -0.67 -3.38
CA VAL A 74 16.66 -0.99 -4.03
C VAL A 74 16.87 -2.00 -5.16
N GLU A 75 17.89 -1.80 -5.99
CA GLU A 75 18.29 -2.75 -7.04
C GLU A 75 18.63 -4.12 -6.46
N ASN A 76 19.43 -4.17 -5.39
CA ASN A 76 19.78 -5.41 -4.71
C ASN A 76 18.53 -6.15 -4.20
N VAL A 77 17.56 -5.43 -3.62
CA VAL A 77 16.30 -6.05 -3.16
C VAL A 77 15.53 -6.65 -4.33
N ALA A 78 15.44 -5.95 -5.46
CA ALA A 78 14.75 -6.46 -6.63
C ALA A 78 15.44 -7.69 -7.22
N TYR A 79 16.78 -7.67 -7.27
CA TYR A 79 17.59 -8.80 -7.70
C TYR A 79 17.39 -10.01 -6.79
N GLU A 80 17.55 -9.87 -5.47
CA GLU A 80 17.40 -10.94 -4.49
C GLU A 80 15.98 -11.55 -4.52
N CYS A 81 14.95 -10.71 -4.61
CA CYS A 81 13.56 -11.18 -4.71
C CYS A 81 13.32 -11.95 -6.01
N SER A 82 13.88 -11.47 -7.13
CA SER A 82 13.75 -12.16 -8.42
C SER A 82 14.46 -13.50 -8.40
N GLN A 83 15.68 -13.58 -7.83
CA GLN A 83 16.42 -14.85 -7.69
C GLN A 83 15.69 -15.86 -6.79
N LYS A 84 15.11 -15.40 -5.68
CA LYS A 84 14.31 -16.28 -4.83
C LYS A 84 13.06 -16.81 -5.56
N CYS A 85 12.37 -15.95 -6.29
CA CYS A 85 11.21 -16.40 -7.06
C CYS A 85 11.63 -17.31 -8.23
N GLU A 86 12.83 -17.12 -8.77
CA GLU A 86 13.43 -17.98 -9.79
C GLU A 86 13.75 -19.37 -9.24
N SER A 87 14.31 -19.48 -8.03
CA SER A 87 14.55 -20.79 -7.42
C SER A 87 13.27 -21.56 -7.16
N ASP A 88 12.19 -20.86 -6.83
CA ASP A 88 10.87 -21.46 -6.55
C ASP A 88 10.08 -21.76 -7.84
N TRP A 89 10.53 -21.27 -9.00
CA TRP A 89 9.83 -21.38 -10.28
C TRP A 89 9.72 -22.83 -10.75
N ASP A 90 10.82 -23.56 -10.73
CA ASP A 90 10.87 -24.94 -11.22
C ASP A 90 10.00 -25.86 -10.36
N GLU A 91 10.01 -25.65 -9.05
CA GLU A 91 9.16 -26.40 -8.12
C GLU A 91 7.68 -26.09 -8.38
N PHE A 92 7.34 -24.81 -8.58
CA PHE A 92 5.98 -24.42 -8.96
C PHE A 92 5.54 -25.10 -10.26
N MET A 93 6.33 -25.02 -11.32
CA MET A 93 5.98 -25.60 -12.62
C MET A 93 5.80 -27.12 -12.52
N LYS A 94 6.72 -27.83 -11.86
CA LYS A 94 6.61 -29.28 -11.63
C LYS A 94 5.36 -29.63 -10.85
N SER A 95 5.04 -28.88 -9.80
CA SER A 95 3.86 -29.13 -8.96
C SER A 95 2.55 -28.96 -9.75
N VAL A 96 2.47 -27.95 -10.61
CA VAL A 96 1.31 -27.71 -11.47
C VAL A 96 1.20 -28.84 -12.51
N GLU A 97 2.28 -29.15 -13.21
CA GLU A 97 2.27 -30.20 -14.23
C GLU A 97 1.87 -31.56 -13.63
N GLN A 98 2.47 -31.97 -12.51
CA GLN A 98 2.11 -33.21 -11.83
C GLN A 98 0.64 -33.24 -11.39
N LYS A 99 0.14 -32.13 -10.83
CA LYS A 99 -1.26 -32.04 -10.39
C LYS A 99 -2.25 -32.22 -11.55
N TRP A 100 -1.90 -31.75 -12.74
CA TRP A 100 -2.80 -31.77 -13.89
C TRP A 100 -2.59 -32.97 -14.84
N MET A 101 -1.45 -33.65 -14.74
CA MET A 101 -1.21 -34.91 -15.45
C MET A 101 -1.86 -36.10 -14.73
N HIS A 102 -2.12 -36.04 -13.43
CA HIS A 102 -2.70 -37.14 -12.67
C HIS A 102 -4.07 -36.78 -12.07
N PHE A 103 -4.86 -37.81 -11.73
CA PHE A 103 -6.11 -37.64 -11.02
C PHE A 103 -5.87 -37.05 -9.62
N ASN A 104 -6.31 -35.82 -9.43
CA ASN A 104 -6.29 -35.15 -8.13
C ASN A 104 -7.66 -35.30 -7.43
N PRO A 105 -7.75 -36.03 -6.30
CA PRO A 105 -9.02 -36.22 -5.58
C PRO A 105 -9.52 -34.94 -4.89
N ASP A 106 -8.64 -33.96 -4.66
CA ASP A 106 -8.95 -32.69 -4.00
C ASP A 106 -9.38 -31.59 -4.99
N MET A 107 -9.54 -31.89 -6.29
CA MET A 107 -9.96 -30.93 -7.32
C MET A 107 -11.24 -30.16 -6.97
N GLU A 108 -12.23 -30.83 -6.38
CA GLU A 108 -13.48 -30.18 -5.94
C GLU A 108 -13.21 -29.19 -4.80
N LYS A 109 -12.33 -29.55 -3.86
CA LYS A 109 -12.00 -28.72 -2.70
C LYS A 109 -11.16 -27.51 -3.11
N GLU A 110 -10.19 -27.71 -3.98
CA GLU A 110 -9.22 -26.68 -4.40
C GLU A 110 -9.83 -25.72 -5.41
N TYR A 111 -10.58 -26.23 -6.40
CA TYR A 111 -11.05 -25.45 -7.53
C TYR A 111 -12.57 -25.29 -7.61
N LYS A 112 -13.34 -25.97 -6.74
CA LYS A 112 -14.81 -26.07 -6.84
C LYS A 112 -15.25 -26.59 -8.20
N CYS A 113 -14.45 -27.49 -8.76
CA CYS A 113 -14.64 -28.07 -10.09
C CYS A 113 -14.95 -29.56 -9.98
N SER A 114 -16.24 -29.89 -10.10
CA SER A 114 -16.70 -31.28 -10.01
C SER A 114 -16.72 -31.90 -11.39
N VAL A 115 -15.63 -32.59 -11.75
CA VAL A 115 -15.53 -33.33 -13.01
C VAL A 115 -16.33 -34.63 -12.94
N TYR A 116 -16.25 -35.31 -11.81
CA TYR A 116 -16.94 -36.58 -11.58
C TYR A 116 -18.14 -36.40 -10.66
N PRO A 117 -19.28 -37.08 -10.93
CA PRO A 117 -19.42 -38.27 -11.79
C PRO A 117 -19.75 -37.98 -13.26
N GLN A 118 -20.01 -36.72 -13.63
CA GLN A 118 -20.54 -36.35 -14.95
C GLN A 118 -19.62 -36.78 -16.10
N ALA A 119 -18.31 -36.69 -15.89
CA ALA A 119 -17.31 -37.04 -16.88
C ALA A 119 -17.24 -38.53 -17.25
N LEU A 120 -17.87 -39.42 -16.47
CA LEU A 120 -17.98 -40.85 -16.82
C LEU A 120 -18.76 -41.09 -18.12
N LYS A 121 -19.61 -40.15 -18.52
CA LYS A 121 -20.42 -40.22 -19.76
C LYS A 121 -19.89 -39.31 -20.86
N TRP A 122 -18.75 -38.67 -20.65
CA TRP A 122 -18.21 -37.72 -21.62
C TRP A 122 -17.45 -38.45 -22.72
N GLY A 123 -17.75 -38.10 -23.97
CA GLY A 123 -16.88 -38.37 -25.10
C GLY A 123 -15.77 -37.33 -25.21
N VAL A 124 -14.84 -37.57 -26.13
CA VAL A 124 -13.65 -36.72 -26.39
C VAL A 124 -14.01 -35.24 -26.50
N THR A 125 -15.03 -34.87 -27.28
CA THR A 125 -15.43 -33.46 -27.48
C THR A 125 -15.82 -32.76 -26.17
N LYS A 126 -16.49 -33.46 -25.25
CA LYS A 126 -16.87 -32.87 -23.95
C LYS A 126 -15.67 -32.69 -23.02
N TRP A 127 -14.71 -33.62 -23.06
CA TRP A 127 -13.45 -33.47 -22.31
C TRP A 127 -12.63 -32.28 -22.80
N ILE A 128 -12.50 -32.13 -24.12
CA ILE A 128 -11.80 -30.98 -24.72
C ILE A 128 -12.49 -29.67 -24.36
N ALA A 129 -13.82 -29.60 -24.49
CA ALA A 129 -14.60 -28.41 -24.13
C ALA A 129 -14.43 -28.04 -22.64
N TRP A 130 -14.56 -29.03 -21.75
CA TRP A 130 -14.35 -28.82 -20.32
C TRP A 130 -12.93 -28.33 -20.00
N PHE A 131 -11.92 -28.89 -20.65
CA PHE A 131 -10.54 -28.47 -20.44
C PHE A 131 -10.34 -27.00 -20.82
N HIS A 132 -10.83 -26.60 -21.99
CA HIS A 132 -10.71 -25.22 -22.45
C HIS A 132 -11.47 -24.22 -21.56
N GLU A 133 -12.67 -24.54 -21.11
CA GLU A 133 -13.52 -23.62 -20.35
C GLU A 133 -13.12 -23.57 -18.86
N THR A 134 -12.86 -24.74 -18.28
CA THR A 134 -12.72 -24.88 -16.82
C THR A 134 -11.28 -25.14 -16.41
N ALA A 135 -10.62 -26.16 -16.97
CA ALA A 135 -9.25 -26.51 -16.56
C ALA A 135 -8.26 -25.37 -16.79
N LEU A 136 -8.32 -24.69 -17.94
CA LEU A 136 -7.49 -23.53 -18.22
C LEU A 136 -7.73 -22.37 -17.25
N THR A 137 -8.96 -22.18 -16.80
CA THR A 137 -9.29 -21.15 -15.81
C THR A 137 -8.63 -21.45 -14.47
N CYS A 138 -8.66 -22.72 -14.04
CA CYS A 138 -7.97 -23.17 -12.83
C CYS A 138 -6.45 -23.04 -12.94
N LEU A 139 -5.84 -23.48 -14.05
CA LEU A 139 -4.41 -23.31 -14.31
C LEU A 139 -3.98 -21.84 -14.31
N LYS A 140 -4.77 -20.95 -14.91
CA LYS A 140 -4.52 -19.50 -14.86
C LYS A 140 -4.62 -18.95 -13.43
N GLN A 141 -5.54 -19.49 -12.63
CA GLN A 141 -5.72 -19.08 -11.23
C GLN A 141 -4.53 -19.51 -10.36
N ASP A 142 -3.97 -20.71 -10.58
CA ASP A 142 -2.78 -21.19 -9.86
C ASP A 142 -1.58 -20.27 -10.11
N PHE A 143 -1.29 -19.97 -11.37
CA PHE A 143 -0.24 -19.03 -11.72
C PHE A 143 -0.50 -17.63 -11.16
N LYS A 144 -1.74 -17.14 -11.26
CA LYS A 144 -2.12 -15.85 -10.68
C LYS A 144 -1.88 -15.83 -9.16
N ASN A 145 -2.19 -16.91 -8.45
CA ASN A 145 -1.96 -17.01 -7.01
C ASN A 145 -0.47 -16.99 -6.70
N TRP A 146 0.32 -17.79 -7.42
CA TRP A 146 1.78 -17.86 -7.26
C TRP A 146 2.44 -16.51 -7.52
N ILE A 147 2.20 -15.87 -8.67
CA ILE A 147 2.80 -14.58 -9.00
C ILE A 147 2.35 -13.46 -8.05
N THR A 148 1.12 -13.55 -7.52
CA THR A 148 0.61 -12.61 -6.51
C THR A 148 1.34 -12.79 -5.18
N LYS A 149 1.64 -14.03 -4.77
CA LYS A 149 2.45 -14.32 -3.59
C LYS A 149 3.85 -13.73 -3.73
N CYS A 150 4.53 -14.01 -4.84
CA CYS A 150 5.84 -13.43 -5.16
C CYS A 150 5.80 -11.89 -5.09
N GLY A 151 4.79 -11.26 -5.69
CA GLY A 151 4.61 -9.80 -5.63
C GLY A 151 4.38 -9.25 -4.23
N LYS A 152 3.61 -9.94 -3.38
CA LYS A 152 3.43 -9.53 -1.98
C LYS A 152 4.74 -9.57 -1.20
N GLU A 153 5.51 -10.64 -1.36
CA GLU A 153 6.82 -10.78 -0.72
C GLU A 153 7.79 -9.68 -1.19
N TYR A 154 7.86 -9.43 -2.50
CA TYR A 154 8.64 -8.33 -3.07
C TYR A 154 8.27 -6.97 -2.46
N HIS A 155 6.99 -6.60 -2.50
CA HIS A 155 6.54 -5.30 -1.98
C HIS A 155 6.74 -5.16 -0.47
N GLN A 156 6.67 -6.27 0.28
CA GLN A 156 6.96 -6.28 1.71
C GLN A 156 8.44 -6.00 1.96
N THR A 157 9.35 -6.73 1.31
CA THR A 157 10.80 -6.56 1.45
C THR A 157 11.24 -5.16 1.00
N MET A 158 10.71 -4.68 -0.13
CA MET A 158 10.96 -3.33 -0.64
C MET A 158 10.56 -2.27 0.38
N ARG A 159 9.33 -2.36 0.92
CA ARG A 159 8.84 -1.42 1.94
C ARG A 159 9.69 -1.45 3.21
N GLN A 160 10.13 -2.63 3.65
CA GLN A 160 11.03 -2.76 4.80
C GLN A 160 12.36 -2.04 4.54
N LYS A 161 12.95 -2.19 3.35
CA LYS A 161 14.19 -1.50 2.96
C LYS A 161 14.02 0.01 2.89
N LEU A 162 12.96 0.49 2.23
CA LEU A 162 12.66 1.93 2.15
C LEU A 162 12.40 2.54 3.54
N ASN A 163 11.78 1.78 4.46
CA ASN A 163 11.59 2.21 5.85
C ASN A 163 12.92 2.35 6.61
N VAL A 164 13.92 1.51 6.33
CA VAL A 164 15.28 1.68 6.89
C VAL A 164 15.88 3.01 6.44
N TRP A 165 15.75 3.33 5.15
CA TRP A 165 16.21 4.62 4.63
C TRP A 165 15.42 5.80 5.21
N HIS A 166 14.10 5.66 5.39
CA HIS A 166 13.30 6.69 6.05
C HIS A 166 13.73 6.92 7.51
N LYS A 167 14.07 5.86 8.25
CA LYS A 167 14.65 5.99 9.61
C LYS A 167 15.98 6.74 9.57
N LYS A 168 16.89 6.41 8.64
CA LYS A 168 18.14 7.16 8.44
C LYS A 168 17.90 8.64 8.12
N TYR A 169 16.89 8.97 7.31
CA TYR A 169 16.48 10.35 7.08
C TYR A 169 16.06 11.05 8.38
N LEU A 170 15.23 10.41 9.21
CA LEU A 170 14.85 10.98 10.51
C LEU A 170 16.07 11.16 11.42
N ASP A 171 16.97 10.18 11.44
CA ASP A 171 18.10 10.15 12.38
C ASP A 171 19.27 11.05 11.96
N GLU A 172 19.58 11.15 10.68
CA GLU A 172 20.73 11.91 10.17
C GLU A 172 20.37 13.32 9.73
N TRP A 173 19.19 13.52 9.15
CA TRP A 173 18.75 14.83 8.66
C TRP A 173 17.89 15.55 9.67
N CYS A 174 16.79 14.94 10.11
CA CYS A 174 15.82 15.63 10.98
C CYS A 174 16.36 15.91 12.39
N LYS A 175 17.28 15.08 12.90
CA LYS A 175 17.89 15.26 14.23
C LYS A 175 19.14 16.15 14.25
N GLN A 176 19.48 16.81 13.15
CA GLN A 176 20.58 17.78 13.18
C GLN A 176 20.34 18.85 14.24
N ASP A 177 21.37 19.18 15.00
CA ASP A 177 21.29 20.09 16.15
C ASP A 177 20.59 21.42 15.84
N TRP A 178 20.94 22.04 14.71
CA TRP A 178 20.35 23.30 14.30
C TRP A 178 18.86 23.16 13.96
N LYS A 179 18.45 22.05 13.34
CA LYS A 179 17.05 21.75 13.05
C LYS A 179 16.27 21.50 14.32
N VAL A 180 16.79 20.70 15.25
CA VAL A 180 16.11 20.39 16.53
C VAL A 180 15.87 21.67 17.33
N ARG A 181 16.88 22.55 17.40
CA ARG A 181 16.74 23.86 18.06
C ARG A 181 15.70 24.73 17.37
N GLU A 182 15.73 24.80 16.05
CA GLU A 182 14.82 25.60 15.24
C GLU A 182 13.36 25.09 15.33
N ASP A 183 13.15 23.77 15.22
CA ASP A 183 11.86 23.10 15.39
C ASP A 183 11.28 23.41 16.77
N ARG A 184 12.10 23.29 17.82
CA ARG A 184 11.69 23.61 19.20
C ARG A 184 11.31 25.08 19.32
N TYR A 185 12.13 25.97 18.76
CA TYR A 185 11.89 27.42 18.80
C TYR A 185 10.55 27.77 18.14
N PHE A 186 10.34 27.38 16.88
CA PHE A 186 9.12 27.74 16.16
C PHE A 186 7.88 27.04 16.71
N LYS A 187 7.97 25.78 17.16
CA LYS A 187 6.84 25.11 17.85
C LYS A 187 6.43 25.83 19.13
N ASN A 188 7.40 26.32 19.91
CA ASN A 188 7.11 27.10 21.11
C ASN A 188 6.56 28.48 20.75
N TRP A 189 7.11 29.13 19.73
CA TRP A 189 6.65 30.43 19.25
C TRP A 189 5.22 30.38 18.71
N ILE A 190 4.83 29.32 17.98
CA ILE A 190 3.44 29.11 17.55
C ILE A 190 2.48 29.03 18.74
N LYS A 191 2.91 28.42 19.85
CA LYS A 191 2.06 28.24 21.05
C LYS A 191 1.93 29.51 21.89
N MET A 192 3.02 30.28 22.01
CA MET A 192 3.14 31.37 23.00
C MET A 192 3.39 32.75 22.37
N GLY A 193 3.41 32.85 21.04
CA GLY A 193 3.76 34.07 20.33
C GLY A 193 2.74 35.19 20.56
N LEU A 194 3.22 36.32 21.09
CA LEU A 194 2.40 37.50 21.36
C LEU A 194 2.42 38.45 20.15
N ARG A 195 1.25 38.93 19.72
CA ARG A 195 1.13 40.00 18.70
C ARG A 195 1.79 41.33 19.11
N GLY A 196 2.13 41.48 20.39
CA GLY A 196 2.84 42.65 20.94
C GLY A 196 4.36 42.59 20.82
N ASP A 197 4.94 41.52 20.26
CA ASP A 197 6.38 41.43 19.99
C ASP A 197 6.76 42.44 18.87
N PRO A 198 7.70 43.37 19.09
CA PRO A 198 8.14 44.32 18.07
C PRO A 198 8.63 43.66 16.77
N ASP A 199 9.10 42.41 16.85
CA ASP A 199 9.57 41.61 15.72
C ASP A 199 8.56 40.54 15.28
N TYR A 200 7.29 40.64 15.70
CA TYR A 200 6.25 39.65 15.41
C TYR A 200 6.18 39.28 13.93
N TRP A 201 6.14 40.27 13.03
CA TRP A 201 6.03 40.04 11.59
C TRP A 201 7.25 39.36 10.99
N VAL A 202 8.45 39.65 11.52
CA VAL A 202 9.69 38.98 11.10
C VAL A 202 9.67 37.52 11.55
N LYS A 203 9.32 37.26 12.82
CA LYS A 203 9.24 35.90 13.38
C LYS A 203 8.15 35.07 12.71
N LEU A 204 7.01 35.68 12.36
CA LEU A 204 5.95 35.03 11.58
C LEU A 204 6.45 34.62 10.19
N SER A 205 7.16 35.51 9.50
CA SER A 205 7.76 35.19 8.19
C SER A 205 8.76 34.04 8.31
N GLN A 206 9.64 34.06 9.31
CA GLN A 206 10.59 33.00 9.59
C GLN A 206 9.90 31.66 9.89
N CYS A 207 8.85 31.67 10.72
CA CYS A 207 8.05 30.50 11.04
C CYS A 207 7.39 29.90 9.80
N ASN A 208 6.79 30.73 8.94
CA ASN A 208 6.16 30.28 7.69
C ASN A 208 7.19 29.64 6.74
N ARG A 209 8.40 30.20 6.66
CA ARG A 209 9.50 29.66 5.85
C ARG A 209 10.01 28.34 6.38
N TRP A 210 10.26 28.24 7.69
CA TRP A 210 10.61 26.98 8.35
C TRP A 210 9.56 25.90 8.05
N ALA A 211 8.27 26.20 8.25
CA ALA A 211 7.19 25.25 7.99
C ALA A 211 7.13 24.82 6.50
N ALA A 212 7.29 25.77 5.58
CA ALA A 212 7.34 25.51 4.14
C ALA A 212 8.53 24.63 3.76
N ARG A 213 9.73 24.90 4.32
CA ARG A 213 10.94 24.11 4.10
C ARG A 213 10.78 22.68 4.61
N VAL A 214 10.33 22.50 5.86
CA VAL A 214 10.12 21.15 6.44
C VAL A 214 9.15 20.34 5.57
N LYS A 215 8.05 20.95 5.12
CA LYS A 215 7.09 20.30 4.22
C LYS A 215 7.71 19.96 2.85
N LYS A 216 8.46 20.90 2.26
CA LYS A 216 9.13 20.71 0.97
C LYS A 216 10.15 19.58 1.03
N GLU A 217 11.05 19.59 2.02
CA GLU A 217 12.06 18.54 2.19
C GLU A 217 11.43 17.16 2.41
N HIS A 218 10.39 17.06 3.25
CA HIS A 218 9.70 15.79 3.46
C HIS A 218 9.01 15.27 2.18
N LYS A 219 8.40 16.17 1.41
CA LYS A 219 7.80 15.85 0.12
C LYS A 219 8.87 15.38 -0.87
N GLU A 220 9.95 16.13 -1.01
CA GLU A 220 11.07 15.77 -1.89
C GLU A 220 11.67 14.42 -1.50
N TRP A 221 11.88 14.15 -0.21
CA TRP A 221 12.31 12.85 0.28
C TRP A 221 11.39 11.72 -0.20
N THR A 222 10.09 11.87 0.05
CA THR A 222 9.08 10.84 -0.23
C THR A 222 8.91 10.62 -1.74
N ASP A 223 8.87 11.70 -2.52
CA ASP A 223 8.70 11.64 -3.97
C ASP A 223 9.94 11.02 -4.63
N ASN A 224 11.15 11.31 -4.15
CA ASN A 224 12.36 10.66 -4.67
C ASN A 224 12.45 9.18 -4.30
N LEU A 225 12.09 8.77 -3.08
CA LEU A 225 12.06 7.34 -2.73
C LEU A 225 11.11 6.56 -3.65
N LYS A 226 9.93 7.12 -3.94
CA LYS A 226 8.99 6.53 -4.90
C LYS A 226 9.56 6.47 -6.31
N ALA A 227 10.25 7.53 -6.75
CA ALA A 227 10.89 7.54 -8.07
C ALA A 227 11.98 6.46 -8.17
N ILE A 228 12.81 6.29 -7.14
CA ILE A 228 13.83 5.24 -7.10
C ILE A 228 13.19 3.85 -7.14
N GLU A 229 12.14 3.61 -6.33
CA GLU A 229 11.39 2.35 -6.35
C GLU A 229 10.80 2.06 -7.75
N ASN A 230 10.19 3.06 -8.38
CA ASN A 230 9.56 2.92 -9.69
C ASN A 230 10.57 2.73 -10.84
N ASN A 231 11.79 3.25 -10.70
CA ASN A 231 12.85 3.10 -11.70
C ASN A 231 13.52 1.72 -11.66
N CYS A 232 13.22 0.90 -10.63
CA CYS A 232 13.75 -0.43 -10.50
C CYS A 232 13.01 -1.40 -11.44
N ASN A 233 13.54 -1.57 -12.65
CA ASN A 233 12.88 -2.33 -13.72
C ASN A 233 13.06 -3.85 -13.63
N ASP A 234 14.01 -4.36 -12.83
CA ASP A 234 14.36 -5.79 -12.82
C ASP A 234 13.17 -6.67 -12.44
N TRP A 235 12.46 -6.32 -11.36
CA TRP A 235 11.26 -7.03 -10.92
C TRP A 235 10.15 -7.01 -11.99
N VAL A 236 9.95 -5.85 -12.64
CA VAL A 236 8.93 -5.67 -13.68
C VAL A 236 9.25 -6.54 -14.90
N ASN A 237 10.52 -6.54 -15.31
CA ASN A 237 11.02 -7.33 -16.43
C ASN A 237 10.90 -8.83 -16.15
N TRP A 238 11.37 -9.28 -14.99
CA TRP A 238 11.24 -10.68 -14.55
C TRP A 238 9.78 -11.15 -14.55
N LYS A 239 8.87 -10.35 -13.98
CA LYS A 239 7.44 -10.67 -13.97
C LYS A 239 6.88 -10.80 -15.38
N LYS A 240 7.27 -9.89 -16.30
CA LYS A 240 6.84 -9.92 -17.70
C LYS A 240 7.35 -11.17 -18.42
N GLU A 241 8.61 -11.52 -18.21
CA GLU A 241 9.21 -12.73 -18.76
C GLU A 241 8.45 -13.99 -18.31
N LYS A 242 8.19 -14.12 -17.01
CA LYS A 242 7.43 -15.29 -16.48
C LYS A 242 6.00 -15.35 -16.97
N MET A 243 5.32 -14.20 -17.14
CA MET A 243 3.98 -14.17 -17.72
C MET A 243 3.98 -14.69 -19.17
N GLU A 244 4.97 -14.29 -19.97
CA GLU A 244 5.05 -14.74 -21.37
C GLU A 244 5.45 -16.21 -21.45
N PHE A 245 6.42 -16.66 -20.63
CA PHE A 245 6.77 -18.08 -20.54
C PHE A 245 5.55 -18.92 -20.16
N TYR A 246 4.82 -18.55 -19.11
CA TYR A 246 3.67 -19.33 -18.65
C TYR A 246 2.57 -19.41 -19.71
N LYS A 247 2.37 -18.33 -20.47
CA LYS A 247 1.43 -18.30 -21.59
C LYS A 247 1.83 -19.27 -22.70
N GLN A 248 3.12 -19.33 -23.06
CA GLN A 248 3.63 -20.27 -24.06
C GLN A 248 3.54 -21.72 -23.56
N TRP A 249 3.96 -21.96 -22.32
CA TRP A 249 3.84 -23.26 -21.65
C TRP A 249 2.38 -23.73 -21.62
N LEU A 250 1.43 -22.86 -21.26
CA LEU A 250 0.01 -23.22 -21.19
C LEU A 250 -0.53 -23.68 -22.55
N GLN A 251 -0.09 -23.04 -23.65
CA GLN A 251 -0.46 -23.46 -25.01
C GLN A 251 0.11 -24.85 -25.35
N ALA A 252 1.40 -25.08 -25.06
CA ALA A 252 2.05 -26.36 -25.30
C ALA A 252 1.44 -27.48 -24.46
N PHE A 253 1.25 -27.24 -23.17
CA PHE A 253 0.63 -28.16 -22.21
C PHE A 253 -0.80 -28.53 -22.64
N THR A 254 -1.60 -27.54 -23.07
CA THR A 254 -2.96 -27.80 -23.58
C THR A 254 -2.94 -28.74 -24.77
N LYS A 255 -2.05 -28.51 -25.73
CA LYS A 255 -1.93 -29.34 -26.92
C LYS A 255 -1.52 -30.76 -26.56
N GLN A 256 -0.54 -30.91 -25.65
CA GLN A 256 -0.08 -32.20 -25.16
C GLN A 256 -1.21 -32.96 -24.46
N TRP A 257 -1.86 -32.33 -23.47
CA TRP A 257 -2.92 -32.92 -22.67
C TRP A 257 -4.09 -33.44 -23.54
N ILE A 258 -4.45 -32.69 -24.59
CA ILE A 258 -5.49 -33.09 -25.54
C ILE A 258 -5.03 -34.24 -26.45
N THR A 259 -3.80 -34.16 -26.96
CA THR A 259 -3.25 -35.16 -27.91
C THR A 259 -3.04 -36.51 -27.24
N GLU A 260 -2.60 -36.51 -25.99
CA GLU A 260 -2.39 -37.72 -25.18
C GLU A 260 -3.70 -38.25 -24.56
N GLU A 261 -4.82 -37.55 -24.78
CA GLU A 261 -6.12 -37.88 -24.20
C GLU A 261 -6.06 -38.11 -22.68
N GLN A 262 -5.39 -37.20 -21.97
CA GLN A 262 -4.98 -37.40 -20.56
C GLN A 262 -6.14 -37.72 -19.59
N TRP A 263 -7.37 -37.40 -19.97
CA TRP A 263 -8.59 -37.81 -19.26
C TRP A 263 -8.76 -39.34 -19.13
N LYS A 264 -8.17 -40.13 -20.04
CA LYS A 264 -8.13 -41.60 -19.95
C LYS A 264 -7.32 -42.02 -18.72
N THR A 265 -6.13 -41.43 -18.54
CA THR A 265 -5.27 -41.63 -17.37
C THR A 265 -5.99 -41.24 -16.09
N TRP A 266 -6.60 -40.05 -16.06
CA TRP A 266 -7.38 -39.59 -14.90
C TRP A 266 -8.52 -40.55 -14.53
N THR A 267 -9.23 -41.07 -15.53
CA THR A 267 -10.35 -41.97 -15.31
C THR A 267 -9.89 -43.31 -14.73
N GLU A 268 -8.75 -43.83 -15.17
CA GLU A 268 -8.20 -45.08 -14.66
C GLU A 268 -7.63 -44.91 -13.24
N GLU A 269 -6.82 -43.89 -13.00
CA GLU A 269 -6.28 -43.58 -11.68
C GLU A 269 -7.39 -43.34 -10.65
N ARG A 270 -8.49 -42.67 -11.04
CA ARG A 270 -9.66 -42.51 -10.18
C ARG A 270 -10.31 -43.85 -9.81
N LYS A 271 -10.44 -44.80 -10.75
CA LYS A 271 -10.99 -46.13 -10.43
C LYS A 271 -10.12 -46.82 -9.40
N GLN A 272 -8.80 -46.80 -9.59
CA GLN A 272 -7.83 -47.36 -8.64
C GLN A 272 -7.93 -46.70 -7.27
N TYR A 273 -8.05 -45.38 -7.23
CA TYR A 273 -8.25 -44.61 -5.98
C TYR A 273 -9.54 -45.00 -5.24
N ILE A 274 -10.64 -45.24 -5.96
CA ILE A 274 -11.90 -45.68 -5.34
C ILE A 274 -11.81 -47.12 -4.83
N LEU A 275 -11.12 -48.00 -5.56
CA LEU A 275 -10.91 -49.40 -5.15
C LEU A 275 -10.07 -49.48 -3.87
N THR A 276 -9.02 -48.66 -3.77
CA THR A 276 -8.12 -48.61 -2.61
C THR A 276 -8.74 -47.91 -1.39
N LYS A 277 -9.70 -47.00 -1.58
CA LYS A 277 -10.42 -46.31 -0.48
C LYS A 277 -11.67 -47.03 0.05
N LYS A 278 -12.10 -48.14 -0.53
CA LYS A 278 -13.15 -48.98 0.09
C LYS A 278 -12.51 -49.89 1.14
N PRO A 279 -12.70 -49.67 2.45
CA PRO A 279 -12.34 -50.68 3.45
C PRO A 279 -13.27 -51.88 3.29
N ASP A 280 -12.73 -53.09 3.49
CA ASP A 280 -13.39 -54.39 3.50
C ASP A 280 -14.68 -54.41 4.33
N THR A 281 -15.78 -53.92 3.76
CA THR A 281 -17.12 -54.12 4.30
C THR A 281 -17.79 -55.22 3.48
N GLN A 282 -17.22 -56.43 3.53
CA GLN A 282 -17.89 -57.72 3.31
C GLN A 282 -16.85 -58.84 3.22
N LYS A 283 -16.46 -59.41 4.38
CA LYS A 283 -16.02 -60.80 4.51
C LYS A 283 -15.92 -61.21 5.99
N SER A 284 -17.06 -61.50 6.62
CA SER A 284 -17.21 -62.71 7.43
C SER A 284 -18.70 -63.02 7.62
N ALA A 285 -19.17 -64.04 6.92
CA ALA A 285 -20.34 -64.81 7.31
C ALA A 285 -19.93 -66.28 7.27
N THR A 286 -18.96 -66.62 8.12
CA THR A 286 -18.57 -68.01 8.36
C THR A 286 -19.49 -68.56 9.45
N LYS A 287 -20.50 -69.31 8.99
CA LYS A 287 -20.97 -70.59 9.55
C LYS A 287 -20.72 -70.80 11.07
N LYS A 288 -21.78 -70.69 11.89
CA LYS A 288 -21.89 -71.40 13.18
C LYS A 288 -23.23 -72.12 13.28
N THR A 289 -23.10 -73.41 13.57
CA THR A 289 -24.13 -74.43 13.76
C THR A 289 -24.63 -74.44 15.21
N ALA A 290 -25.94 -74.71 15.39
CA ALA A 290 -26.68 -75.17 16.58
C ALA A 290 -26.57 -74.33 17.90
N THR A 291 -27.65 -73.97 18.59
CA THR A 291 -28.56 -74.90 19.30
C THR A 291 -29.88 -74.19 19.71
N LYS A 292 -30.92 -75.01 19.89
CA LYS A 292 -32.36 -74.78 20.02
C LYS A 292 -32.82 -74.40 21.46
N LYS A 293 -33.77 -73.46 21.60
CA LYS A 293 -34.88 -73.44 22.61
C LYS A 293 -35.82 -72.24 22.37
N THR A 294 -36.97 -72.43 21.72
CA THR A 294 -38.36 -72.59 22.25
C THR A 294 -39.09 -71.31 22.70
N THR A 295 -40.29 -71.16 22.11
CA THR A 295 -41.57 -70.65 22.66
C THR A 295 -42.00 -69.17 22.53
N THR A 296 -43.11 -69.03 21.78
CA THR A 296 -44.33 -68.20 21.98
C THR A 296 -44.36 -66.69 21.68
N LYS A 297 -45.08 -66.40 20.57
CA LYS A 297 -46.32 -65.59 20.47
C LYS A 297 -46.30 -64.09 20.88
N LYS A 298 -46.65 -63.28 19.86
CA LYS A 298 -47.86 -62.43 19.76
C LYS A 298 -47.65 -60.89 19.73
N THR A 299 -48.23 -60.31 18.66
CA THR A 299 -49.02 -59.05 18.57
C THR A 299 -48.33 -57.67 18.48
N THR A 300 -48.63 -56.97 17.36
CA THR A 300 -49.15 -55.57 17.18
C THR A 300 -48.47 -54.43 17.97
N THR A 301 -48.21 -53.20 17.48
CA THR A 301 -49.01 -52.23 16.68
C THR A 301 -48.07 -51.01 16.47
N LYS A 302 -47.91 -50.45 15.26
CA LYS A 302 -48.51 -49.18 14.74
C LYS A 302 -48.18 -47.87 15.50
N LYS A 303 -47.46 -46.95 14.84
CA LYS A 303 -47.67 -45.46 14.66
C LYS A 303 -46.33 -44.81 14.30
N ALA A 304 -46.13 -44.13 13.15
CA ALA A 304 -46.68 -42.83 12.70
C ALA A 304 -46.36 -41.71 13.71
N ALA A 305 -45.98 -40.47 13.37
CA ALA A 305 -45.57 -39.74 12.18
C ALA A 305 -45.21 -38.31 12.70
N GLU A 306 -44.84 -37.40 11.80
CA GLU A 306 -44.76 -35.93 11.96
C GLU A 306 -43.44 -35.39 12.54
N LYS A 307 -42.60 -34.64 11.82
CA LYS A 307 -42.78 -33.52 10.87
C LYS A 307 -43.41 -32.28 11.53
N LYS A 308 -42.58 -31.32 11.93
CA LYS A 308 -42.95 -29.89 11.95
C LYS A 308 -41.81 -29.00 11.46
N THR A 309 -42.12 -28.42 10.30
CA THR A 309 -41.64 -27.18 9.69
C THR A 309 -42.03 -25.95 10.53
N ALA A 310 -41.19 -24.90 10.54
CA ALA A 310 -41.53 -23.48 10.30
C ALA A 310 -40.28 -22.60 10.58
N THR A 311 -39.60 -21.93 9.63
CA THR A 311 -39.90 -20.75 8.78
C THR A 311 -39.83 -19.38 9.49
N LYS A 312 -39.18 -18.42 8.79
CA LYS A 312 -39.35 -16.94 8.78
C LYS A 312 -38.58 -16.16 9.88
N LYS A 313 -38.04 -14.94 9.70
CA LYS A 313 -38.25 -13.79 8.76
C LYS A 313 -37.06 -12.80 9.04
N ALA A 314 -36.24 -12.34 8.10
CA ALA A 314 -36.33 -11.18 7.19
C ALA A 314 -36.46 -9.75 7.80
N ALA A 315 -35.65 -8.83 7.23
CA ALA A 315 -35.75 -7.35 7.13
C ALA A 315 -35.35 -6.51 8.36
N ALA A 316 -34.73 -5.31 8.27
CA ALA A 316 -34.19 -4.44 7.22
C ALA A 316 -33.49 -3.22 7.92
N PRO A 317 -32.72 -2.37 7.21
CA PRO A 317 -31.79 -1.41 7.81
C PRO A 317 -32.37 0.01 7.99
N LYS A 318 -31.61 0.86 8.69
CA LYS A 318 -31.64 2.33 8.61
C LYS A 318 -30.31 2.84 8.08
#